data_AF-A0A1I2Z4L1-F1
#
_entry.id   AF-A0A1I2Z4L1-F1
#
_cell.length_a   1.000
_cell.length_b   1.000
_cell.length_c   1.000
_cell.angle_alpha   90.00
_cell.angle_beta   90.00
_cell.angle_gamma   90.00
#
_symmetry.space_group_name_H-M   'P 1'
#
loop_
_entity.id
_entity.type
_entity.pdbx_description
1 polymer ?
#
loop_
_entity_poly.entity_id
_entity_poly.type
_entity_poly.pdbx_seq_one_letter_code
_entity_poly.pdbx_strand_id
1 'polypeptide(L)'
;MDRLSARLDALEGRLIAHRRMLTQLLDLSPAAVRGAMLDWLAEREVMPDGQEDPGVLDAEGAALELALSDEMRLVHGALTGGSAAKSY
;
A
#
# COMPACT_ATOMS: atom_id res chain seq x y z
N MET A 1 3.66 22.63 -17.12
CA MET A 1 3.29 21.23 -16.84
C MET A 1 2.44 20.73 -17.99
N ASP A 2 2.76 19.56 -18.53
CA ASP A 2 1.85 18.87 -19.43
C ASP A 2 0.63 18.33 -18.65
N ARG A 3 -0.47 18.09 -19.36
CA ARG A 3 -1.75 17.65 -18.76
C ARG A 3 -1.63 16.26 -18.12
N LEU A 4 -0.72 15.41 -18.59
CA LEU A 4 -0.53 14.07 -18.06
C LEU A 4 0.17 14.13 -16.70
N SER A 5 1.27 14.86 -16.60
CA SER A 5 2.00 15.15 -15.35
C SER A 5 1.06 15.73 -14.30
N ALA A 6 0.26 16.75 -14.62
CA ALA A 6 -0.70 17.31 -13.67
C ALA A 6 -1.76 16.29 -13.18
N ARG A 7 -2.13 15.32 -14.02
CA ARG A 7 -3.05 14.24 -13.63
C ARG A 7 -2.37 13.19 -12.76
N LEU A 8 -1.10 12.87 -13.04
CA LEU A 8 -0.30 11.95 -12.22
C LEU A 8 -0.07 12.54 -10.83
N ASP A 9 0.33 13.81 -10.73
CA ASP A 9 0.52 14.50 -9.45
C ASP A 9 -0.79 14.53 -8.63
N ALA A 10 -1.93 14.76 -9.30
CA ALA A 10 -3.24 14.73 -8.64
C ALA A 10 -3.60 13.31 -8.15
N LEU A 11 -3.27 12.27 -8.91
CA LEU A 11 -3.47 10.87 -8.49
C LEU A 11 -2.57 10.51 -7.31
N GLU A 12 -1.30 10.91 -7.35
CA GLU A 12 -0.35 10.71 -6.25
C GLU A 12 -0.85 11.40 -4.97
N GLY A 13 -1.27 12.66 -5.07
CA GLY A 13 -1.83 13.41 -3.93
C GLY A 13 -3.07 12.72 -3.34
N ARG A 14 -3.95 12.16 -4.19
CA ARG A 14 -5.11 11.38 -3.73
C ARG A 14 -4.67 10.09 -3.03
N LEU A 15 -3.71 9.35 -3.57
CA LEU A 15 -3.20 8.12 -2.95
C LEU A 15 -2.59 8.40 -1.57
N ILE A 16 -1.75 9.44 -1.46
CA ILE A 16 -1.16 9.87 -0.19
C ILE A 16 -2.25 10.23 0.83
N ALA A 17 -3.30 10.94 0.42
CA ALA A 17 -4.40 11.30 1.31
C ALA A 17 -5.14 10.06 1.84
N HIS A 18 -5.41 9.07 0.98
CA HIS A 18 -6.05 7.82 1.40
C HIS A 18 -5.15 7.01 2.34
N ARG A 19 -3.84 6.93 2.07
CA ARG A 19 -2.88 6.24 2.95
C ARG A 19 -2.85 6.85 4.33
N ARG A 20 -2.74 8.18 4.43
CA ARG A 20 -2.77 8.90 5.72
C ARG A 20 -4.07 8.68 6.48
N MET A 21 -5.21 8.72 5.78
CA MET A 21 -6.51 8.47 6.39
C MET A 21 -6.62 7.03 6.91
N LEU A 22 -6.17 6.04 6.14
CA LEU A 22 -6.13 4.64 6.55
C LEU A 22 -5.26 4.44 7.79
N THR A 23 -4.04 5.00 7.80
CA THR A 23 -3.15 4.97 8.98
C THR A 23 -3.83 5.58 10.20
N GLN A 24 -4.45 6.75 10.06
CA GLN A 24 -5.15 7.41 11.17
C GLN A 24 -6.33 6.58 11.69
N LEU A 25 -7.09 5.92 10.80
CA LEU A 25 -8.19 5.03 11.20
C LEU A 25 -7.67 3.81 11.98
N LEU A 26 -6.55 3.22 11.55
CA LEU A 26 -5.95 2.06 12.22
C LEU A 26 -5.31 2.42 13.56
N ASP A 27 -4.71 3.61 13.67
CA ASP A 27 -4.20 4.12 14.94
C ASP A 27 -5.31 4.38 15.97
N LEU A 28 -6.51 4.74 15.51
CA LEU A 28 -7.70 4.92 16.35
C LEU A 28 -8.46 3.61 16.62
N SER A 29 -8.10 2.53 15.91
CA SER A 29 -8.78 1.25 16.03
C SER A 29 -8.27 0.44 17.22
N PRO A 30 -9.07 -0.51 17.75
CA PRO A 30 -8.59 -1.43 18.78
C PRO A 30 -7.35 -2.20 18.35
N ALA A 31 -6.47 -2.54 19.29
CA ALA A 31 -5.23 -3.26 19.02
C ALA A 31 -5.43 -4.58 18.26
N ALA A 32 -6.55 -5.29 18.51
CA ALA A 32 -6.90 -6.51 17.80
C ALA A 32 -7.16 -6.27 16.29
N VAL A 33 -7.84 -5.17 15.95
CA VAL A 33 -8.10 -4.79 14.55
C VAL A 33 -6.80 -4.39 13.87
N ARG A 34 -5.96 -3.61 14.56
CA ARG A 34 -4.64 -3.22 14.06
C ARG A 34 -3.74 -4.44 13.84
N GLY A 35 -3.75 -5.42 14.75
CA GLY A 35 -3.03 -6.68 14.62
C GLY A 35 -3.48 -7.48 13.39
N ALA A 36 -4.78 -7.74 13.27
CA ALA A 36 -5.32 -8.47 12.12
C ALA A 36 -5.02 -7.77 10.76
N MET A 37 -5.02 -6.44 10.75
CA MET A 37 -4.65 -5.68 9.54
C MET A 37 -3.16 -5.80 9.21
N LEU A 38 -2.27 -5.77 10.21
CA LEU A 38 -0.84 -5.97 10.00
C LEU A 38 -0.55 -7.37 9.44
N ASP A 39 -1.20 -8.40 9.99
CA ASP A 39 -1.07 -9.78 9.51
C ASP A 39 -1.53 -9.89 8.04
N TRP A 40 -2.70 -9.33 7.72
CA TRP A 40 -3.24 -9.32 6.36
C TRP A 40 -2.35 -8.54 5.38
N LEU A 41 -1.74 -7.44 5.81
CA LEU A 41 -0.81 -6.68 4.98
C LEU A 41 0.47 -7.48 4.72
N ALA A 42 1.06 -8.10 5.75
CA ALA A 42 2.29 -8.88 5.63
C ALA A 42 2.16 -10.04 4.62
N GLU A 43 0.99 -10.68 4.53
CA GLU A 43 0.69 -11.70 3.52
C GLU A 43 0.71 -11.18 2.07
N ARG A 44 0.56 -9.86 1.87
CA ARG A 44 0.33 -9.23 0.55
C ARG A 44 1.43 -8.24 0.13
N GLU A 45 2.38 -7.94 1.02
CA GLU A 45 3.59 -7.19 0.69
C GLU A 45 4.55 -7.96 -0.23
N VAL A 46 4.39 -9.28 -0.27
CA VAL A 46 5.12 -10.20 -1.15
C VAL A 46 4.32 -10.30 -2.44
N MET A 47 4.90 -9.85 -3.55
CA MET A 47 4.39 -10.19 -4.87
C MET A 47 4.36 -11.72 -4.93
N PRO A 48 3.23 -12.37 -5.25
CA PRO A 48 3.17 -13.83 -5.28
C PRO A 48 4.31 -14.34 -6.16
N ASP A 49 5.29 -15.02 -5.56
CA ASP A 49 6.42 -15.60 -6.29
C ASP A 49 5.82 -16.59 -7.28
N GLY A 50 5.70 -16.15 -8.52
CA GLY A 50 5.09 -16.91 -9.57
C GLY A 50 5.80 -18.25 -9.75
N GLN A 51 5.13 -19.33 -9.34
CA GLN A 51 4.75 -20.31 -10.37
C GLN A 51 3.80 -19.60 -11.35
N GLU A 52 4.31 -18.60 -12.05
CA GLU A 52 3.63 -17.96 -13.15
C GLU A 52 3.78 -18.93 -14.30
N ASP A 53 2.71 -19.67 -14.57
CA ASP A 53 2.61 -20.47 -15.79
C ASP A 53 2.93 -19.52 -16.96
N PRO A 54 3.95 -19.82 -17.79
CA PRO A 54 4.38 -18.93 -18.86
C PRO A 54 3.26 -18.80 -19.89
N GLY A 55 2.39 -17.79 -19.70
CA GLY A 55 1.23 -17.52 -20.56
C GLY A 55 -0.03 -16.96 -19.89
N VAL A 56 -0.09 -16.81 -18.56
CA VAL A 56 -1.35 -16.47 -17.86
C VAL A 56 -1.55 -14.99 -17.52
N LEU A 57 -0.48 -14.20 -17.34
CA LEU A 57 -0.57 -12.76 -17.08
C LEU A 57 0.01 -11.97 -18.25
N ASP A 58 -0.78 -11.05 -18.80
CA ASP A 58 -0.28 -10.04 -19.73
C ASP A 58 0.58 -8.99 -18.99
N ALA A 59 1.42 -8.27 -19.72
CA ALA A 59 2.37 -7.32 -19.13
C ALA A 59 1.69 -6.18 -18.34
N GLU A 60 0.43 -5.87 -18.67
CA GLU A 60 -0.37 -4.84 -17.99
C GLU A 60 -0.91 -5.34 -16.64
N GLY A 61 -1.38 -6.59 -16.57
CA GLY A 61 -1.79 -7.24 -15.32
C GLY A 61 -0.63 -7.38 -14.32
N ALA A 62 0.56 -7.75 -14.80
CA ALA A 62 1.75 -7.83 -13.94
C ALA A 62 2.16 -6.47 -13.35
N ALA A 63 2.07 -5.39 -14.14
CA ALA A 63 2.37 -4.05 -13.68
C ALA A 63 1.37 -3.56 -12.61
N LEU A 64 0.09 -3.92 -12.74
CA LEU A 64 -0.93 -3.59 -11.75
C LEU A 64 -0.71 -4.32 -10.43
N GLU A 65 -0.45 -5.63 -10.46
CA GLU A 65 -0.18 -6.43 -9.26
C GLU A 65 1.07 -5.94 -8.52
N LEU A 66 2.13 -5.57 -9.26
CA LEU A 66 3.32 -4.95 -8.68
C LEU A 66 2.98 -3.63 -7.97
N ALA A 67 2.22 -2.75 -8.62
CA ALA A 67 1.81 -1.48 -8.03
C ALA A 67 0.94 -1.67 -6.77
N LEU A 68 0.09 -2.70 -6.75
CA LEU A 68 -0.69 -3.07 -5.56
C LEU A 68 0.21 -3.56 -4.43
N SER A 69 1.15 -4.47 -4.71
CA SER A 69 2.10 -4.99 -3.72
C SER A 69 2.97 -3.88 -3.12
N ASP A 70 3.46 -2.97 -3.95
CA ASP A 70 4.23 -1.80 -3.48
C ASP A 70 3.41 -0.88 -2.57
N GLU A 71 2.13 -0.64 -2.89
CA GLU A 71 1.25 0.15 -2.02
C GLU A 71 1.02 -0.55 -0.67
N MET A 72 0.80 -1.87 -0.65
CA MET A 72 0.63 -2.64 0.59
C MET A 72 1.89 -2.53 1.47
N ARG A 73 3.08 -2.58 0.86
CA ARG A 73 4.37 -2.40 1.55
C ARG A 73 4.51 -1.02 2.18
N LEU A 74 4.08 0.04 1.47
CA LEU A 74 4.09 1.40 2.02
C LEU A 74 3.13 1.56 3.20
N VAL A 75 1.94 0.96 3.13
CA VAL A 75 0.95 0.99 4.22
C VAL A 75 1.47 0.27 5.45
N HIS A 76 1.97 -0.96 5.29
CA HIS A 76 2.52 -1.75 6.39
C HIS A 76 3.75 -1.10 7.03
N GLY A 77 4.67 -0.56 6.21
CA GLY A 77 5.80 0.24 6.69
C GLY A 77 5.39 1.46 7.51
N ALA A 78 4.36 2.20 7.07
CA ALA A 78 3.83 3.34 7.82
C ALA A 78 3.23 2.93 9.17
N LEU A 79 2.54 1.79 9.23
CA LEU A 79 1.92 1.28 10.46
C LEU A 79 2.95 0.71 11.44
N THR A 80 3.98 0.01 10.96
CA THR A 80 5.03 -0.57 11.80
C THR A 80 6.05 0.47 12.26
N GLY A 81 6.37 1.45 11.41
CA GLY A 81 7.29 2.56 11.73
C GLY A 81 6.69 3.68 12.58
N GLY A 82 5.35 3.82 12.61
CA GLY A 82 4.64 4.91 13.31
C GLY A 82 4.66 4.85 14.85
N SER A 83 5.11 3.74 15.45
CA SER A 83 5.13 3.59 16.93
C SER A 83 6.21 4.44 17.63
N ALA A 84 7.19 5.00 16.89
CA ALA A 84 8.29 5.77 17.46
C ALA A 84 8.20 7.30 17.29
N ALA A 85 7.15 7.83 16.64
CA ALA A 85 7.12 9.22 16.20
C ALA A 85 5.91 10.03 16.73
N LYS A 86 5.64 9.97 18.03
CA LYS A 86 4.90 11.03 18.76
C LYS A 86 5.53 11.27 20.13
N SER A 87 6.65 12.00 20.11
CA SER A 87 7.15 12.76 21.25
C SER A 87 7.60 14.11 20.72
N TYR A 88 6.67 15.06 20.70
CA TYR A 88 6.91 16.50 20.61
C TYR A 88 5.82 17.19 21.44
#